data_AF-A0A840PBE7-F1
#
_entry.id   AF-A0A840PBE7-F1
#
_cell.length_a   1.000
_cell.length_b   1.000
_cell.length_c   1.000
_cell.angle_alpha   90.00
_cell.angle_beta   90.00
_cell.angle_gamma   90.00
#
_symmetry.space_group_name_H-M   'P 1'
#
loop_
_entity.id
_entity.type
_entity.pdbx_description
1 polymer ?
#
loop_
_entity_poly.entity_id
_entity_poly.type
_entity_poly.pdbx_seq_one_letter_code
_entity_poly.pdbx_strand_id
1 'polypeptide(L)' 'MTSCAAPAGSPCRTGKGKVAVQYHTARFRLVPALAKTLTVATPAVRKPGTLWIELPRPTAPGAEPGVEQQWNGQWR' A
#
# COMPACT_ATOMS: atom_id res chain seq x y z
N MET A 1 -3.80 -15.78 -7.25
CA MET A 1 -3.34 -14.72 -6.33
C MET A 1 -4.49 -13.73 -6.18
N THR A 2 -5.12 -13.66 -5.01
CA THR A 2 -6.27 -12.79 -4.79
C THR A 2 -5.79 -11.34 -4.80
N SER A 3 -6.16 -10.59 -5.85
CA SER A 3 -5.88 -9.16 -5.90
C SER A 3 -6.56 -8.48 -4.71
N CYS A 4 -5.81 -7.72 -3.92
CA CYS A 4 -6.38 -6.94 -2.84
C CYS A 4 -7.17 -5.78 -3.46
N ALA A 5 -8.47 -5.70 -3.22
CA ALA A 5 -9.33 -4.63 -3.74
C ALA A 5 -9.16 -3.28 -3.02
N ALA A 6 -8.19 -3.17 -2.10
CA ALA A 6 -7.91 -1.91 -1.42
C ALA A 6 -7.23 -0.91 -2.39
N PRO A 7 -7.63 0.37 -2.40
CA PRO A 7 -6.98 1.37 -3.23
C PRO A 7 -5.51 1.57 -2.82
N ALA A 8 -4.70 2.03 -3.76
CA ALA A 8 -3.28 2.31 -3.51
C ALA A 8 -3.12 3.31 -2.35
N GLY A 9 -2.17 3.05 -1.46
CA GLY A 9 -1.93 3.85 -0.26
C GLY A 9 -2.82 3.51 0.95
N SER A 10 -3.82 2.64 0.79
CA SER A 10 -4.65 2.15 1.91
C SER A 10 -4.12 0.83 2.48
N PRO A 11 -4.40 0.53 3.77
CA PRO A 11 -4.10 -0.78 4.34
C PRO A 11 -4.84 -1.90 3.60
N CYS A 12 -4.19 -3.05 3.43
CA CYS A 12 -4.81 -4.20 2.78
C CYS A 12 -6.07 -4.66 3.56
N ARG A 13 -7.06 -5.15 2.82
CA ARG A 13 -8.31 -5.69 3.37
C ARG A 13 -8.31 -7.22 3.25
N THR A 14 -8.64 -7.91 4.33
CA THR A 14 -8.89 -9.36 4.34
C THR A 14 -10.23 -9.68 3.65
N GLY A 15 -10.42 -10.93 3.21
CA GLY A 15 -11.71 -11.36 2.65
C GLY A 15 -12.91 -11.14 3.58
N LYS A 16 -12.67 -11.06 4.90
CA LYS A 16 -13.69 -10.80 5.93
C LYS A 16 -13.97 -9.31 6.18
N GLY A 17 -13.43 -8.40 5.38
CA GLY A 17 -13.70 -6.96 5.54
C GLY A 17 -12.95 -6.27 6.67
N LYS A 18 -11.87 -6.89 7.17
CA LYS A 18 -11.02 -6.34 8.23
C LYS A 18 -9.68 -5.88 7.69
N VAL A 19 -9.06 -4.91 8.37
CA VAL A 19 -7.68 -4.50 8.12
C VAL A 19 -6.76 -5.71 8.27
N ALA A 20 -6.01 -6.02 7.22
CA ALA A 20 -5.05 -7.12 7.22
C ALA A 20 -3.90 -6.83 8.18
N VAL A 21 -3.40 -7.88 8.83
CA VAL A 21 -2.22 -7.81 9.71
C VAL A 21 -0.94 -7.51 8.92
N GLN A 22 -0.93 -7.86 7.64
CA GLN A 22 0.23 -7.77 6.79
C GLN A 22 -0.17 -7.17 5.44
N TYR A 23 0.67 -6.30 4.89
CA TYR A 23 0.48 -5.80 3.53
C TYR A 23 0.78 -6.89 2.49
N HIS A 24 0.04 -6.86 1.38
CA HIS A 24 0.34 -7.66 0.20
C HIS A 24 1.15 -6.81 -0.78
N THR A 25 2.47 -6.93 -0.73
CA THR A 25 3.39 -6.23 -1.63
C THR A 25 4.10 -7.23 -2.53
N ALA A 26 3.46 -7.62 -3.64
CA ALA A 26 4.09 -8.48 -4.65
C ALA A 26 5.42 -7.89 -5.16
N ARG A 27 5.53 -6.54 -5.19
CA ARG A 27 6.76 -5.82 -5.54
C ARG A 27 7.95 -6.10 -4.61
N PHE A 28 7.72 -6.58 -3.38
CA PHE A 28 8.82 -6.87 -2.44
C PHE A 28 9.56 -8.15 -2.80
N ARG A 29 8.94 -9.02 -3.61
CA ARG A 29 9.64 -10.16 -4.24
C ARG A 29 10.71 -9.70 -5.23
N LEU A 30 10.60 -8.50 -5.78
CA LEU A 30 11.56 -7.95 -6.75
C LEU A 30 12.80 -7.32 -6.08
N VAL A 31 12.77 -7.10 -4.76
CA VAL A 31 13.91 -6.53 -4.02
C VAL A 31 14.52 -7.62 -3.15
N PRO A 32 15.73 -8.13 -3.44
CA PRO A 32 16.30 -9.32 -2.79
C PRO A 32 16.38 -9.24 -1.26
N ALA A 33 16.63 -8.05 -0.70
CA ALA A 33 16.66 -7.84 0.75
C ALA A 33 15.27 -7.99 1.39
N LEU A 34 14.23 -7.49 0.72
CA LEU A 34 12.84 -7.53 1.19
C LEU A 34 12.14 -8.86 0.85
N ALA A 35 12.64 -9.58 -0.17
CA ALA A 35 12.18 -10.92 -0.51
C ALA A 35 12.47 -11.94 0.61
N LYS A 36 13.46 -11.69 1.46
CA LYS A 36 13.73 -12.51 2.66
C LYS A 36 12.81 -12.15 3.83
N THR A 37 12.25 -10.94 3.85
CA THR A 37 11.38 -10.40 4.90
C THR A 37 9.99 -10.10 4.35
N LEU A 38 9.45 -11.00 3.50
CA LEU A 38 8.28 -10.87 2.60
C LEU A 38 6.97 -10.36 3.21
N THR A 39 6.95 -10.10 4.51
CA THR A 39 5.79 -9.81 5.31
C THR A 39 6.00 -8.44 5.96
N VAL A 40 5.32 -7.42 5.43
CA VAL A 40 5.34 -6.07 6.02
C VAL A 40 4.18 -5.96 6.99
N ALA A 41 4.50 -5.85 8.28
CA ALA A 41 3.50 -5.66 9.31
C ALA A 41 2.71 -4.37 9.06
N THR A 42 1.39 -4.48 9.10
CA THR A 42 0.53 -3.31 9.13
C THR A 42 0.80 -2.55 10.43
N PRO A 43 1.22 -1.27 10.38
CA PRO A 43 1.51 -0.49 11.57
C PRO A 43 0.34 -0.46 12.55
N ALA A 44 0.62 -0.49 13.86
CA ALA A 44 -0.41 -0.48 14.91
C ALA A 44 -1.38 0.70 14.79
N VAL A 45 -0.92 1.86 14.30
CA VAL A 45 -1.77 3.06 14.05
C VAL A 45 -2.92 2.79 13.07
N ARG A 46 -2.80 1.78 12.19
CA ARG A 46 -3.85 1.36 11.25
C ARG A 46 -4.83 0.33 11.84
N LYS A 47 -4.67 -0.05 13.12
CA LYS A 47 -5.54 -0.97 13.87
C LYS A 47 -5.81 -2.29 13.11
N PRO A 48 -4.81 -3.16 12.94
CA PRO A 48 -5.02 -4.48 12.34
C PRO A 48 -6.16 -5.26 13.01
N GLY A 49 -6.97 -5.99 12.22
CA GLY A 49 -8.09 -6.79 12.73
C GLY A 49 -9.39 -6.02 13.01
N THR A 50 -9.37 -4.69 12.97
CA THR A 50 -10.58 -3.84 12.99
C THR A 50 -11.28 -3.83 11.63
N LEU A 51 -12.56 -3.44 11.62
CA LEU A 51 -13.32 -3.21 10.39
C LEU A 51 -12.54 -2.27 9.45
N TRP A 52 -12.39 -2.70 8.20
CA TRP A 52 -11.70 -1.92 7.20
C TRP A 52 -12.61 -0.78 6.74
N ILE A 53 -12.08 0.44 6.79
CA ILE A 53 -12.69 1.63 6.20
C ILE A 53 -11.80 2.14 5.08
N GLU A 54 -12.40 2.62 4.00
CA GLU A 54 -11.64 3.31 2.97
C GLU A 54 -11.11 4.61 3.57
N LEU A 55 -9.77 4.75 3.57
CA LEU A 55 -9.15 6.01 3.96
C LEU A 55 -9.31 7.01 2.82
N PRO A 56 -9.41 8.32 3.12
CA PRO A 56 -9.35 9.35 2.10
C PRO A 56 -8.14 9.10 1.22
N ARG A 57 -8.36 9.02 -0.09
CA ARG A 57 -7.28 8.86 -1.06
C ARG A 57 -6.28 10.00 -0.79
N PRO A 58 -4.98 9.69 -0.61
CA PRO A 58 -3.99 10.75 -0.48
C PRO A 58 -4.14 11.67 -1.69
N THR A 59 -4.38 12.96 -1.45
CA THR A 59 -4.19 13.96 -2.50
C THR A 59 -2.71 13.89 -2.84
N ALA A 60 -2.39 13.45 -4.05
CA ALA A 60 -1.00 13.47 -4.47
C ALA A 60 -0.54 14.94 -4.40
N PRO A 61 0.51 15.27 -3.64
CA PRO A 61 1.09 16.60 -3.70
C PRO A 61 1.55 16.80 -5.16
N GLY A 62 0.83 17.65 -5.90
CA GLY A 62 1.06 17.92 -7.32
C GLY A 62 0.06 17.32 -8.32
N ALA A 63 -1.09 16.80 -7.89
CA ALA A 63 -2.18 16.44 -8.81
C ALA A 63 -2.98 17.67 -9.24
N GLU A 64 -2.37 18.54 -10.05
CA GLU A 64 -3.15 19.38 -10.96
C GLU A 64 -3.71 18.48 -12.06
N PRO A 65 -5.01 18.55 -12.41
CA PRO A 65 -5.58 17.73 -13.47
C PRO A 65 -4.94 18.12 -14.81
N GLY A 66 -3.96 17.34 -15.27
CA GLY A 66 -3.32 17.52 -16.58
C GLY A 66 -1.79 17.57 -16.56
N VAL A 67 -1.12 17.53 -15.41
CA VAL A 67 0.36 17.55 -15.36
C VAL A 67 0.89 16.14 -15.16
N GLU A 68 1.37 15.52 -16.24
CA GLU A 68 2.18 14.29 -16.17
C GLU A 68 3.51 14.63 -15.48
N GLN A 69 3.66 14.19 -14.24
CA GLN A 69 4.87 14.36 -13.45
C GLN A 69 5.97 13.46 -14.05
N GLN A 70 6.77 14.02 -14.95
CA GLN A 70 7.93 13.35 -15.54
C GLN A 70 9.01 13.16 -14.47
N TRP A 71 9.25 11.91 -14.10
CA TRP A 71 10.32 11.54 -13.18
C TRP A 71 11.69 11.84 -13.78
N ASN A 72 12.48 12.64 -13.09
CA ASN A 72 13.76 13.22 -13.54
C ASN A 72 15.00 12.48 -13.03
N GLY A 73 14.90 11.21 -12.65
CA GLY A 73 16.09 10.35 -12.54
C GLY A 73 16.95 10.51 -11.28
N GLN A 74 16.80 11.59 -10.52
CA GLN A 74 17.79 11.94 -9.50
C GLN A 74 17.45 11.31 -8.13
N TRP A 75 18.16 10.25 -7.77
CA TRP A 75 18.22 9.73 -6.41
C TRP A 75 19.31 10.47 -5.62
N ARG A 76 19.03 10.90 -4.38
CA ARG A 76 20.02 11.41 -3.41
C ARG A 76 20.21 10.39 -2.30
#